data_AF-A0A1U9VJJ2-F1
#
_entry.id   AF-A0A1U9VJJ2-F1
#
_cell.length_a   1.000
_cell.length_b   1.000
_cell.length_c   1.000
_cell.angle_alpha   90.00
_cell.angle_beta   90.00
_cell.angle_gamma   90.00
#
_symmetry.space_group_name_H-M   'P 1'
#
loop_
_entity.id
_entity.type
_entity.pdbx_description
1 polymer ?
#
loop_
_entity_poly.entity_id
_entity_poly.type
_entity_poly.pdbx_seq_one_letter_code
_entity_poly.pdbx_strand_id
1 'polypeptide(L)' 'MPADATHRVFNQVPDLAHFNPFTSDTTLQGALDRLGGGWHADALRAFGEMLGTPRTLAWAAEANQYPPELHSRS' A
#
# COMPACT_ATOMS: atom_id res chain seq x y z
N MET A 1 10.69 18.96 22.83
CA MET A 1 11.50 17.75 23.03
C MET A 1 11.24 17.26 24.43
N PRO A 2 10.92 15.97 24.67
CA PRO A 2 10.76 15.47 26.03
C PRO A 2 12.09 15.68 26.78
N ALA A 3 12.02 16.15 28.02
CA ALA A 3 13.19 16.54 28.82
C ALA A 3 14.14 15.36 29.13
N ASP A 4 13.67 14.12 28.97
CA ASP A 4 14.37 12.88 29.36
C ASP A 4 14.83 12.02 28.16
N ALA A 5 14.89 12.56 26.95
CA ALA A 5 15.31 11.79 25.78
C ALA A 5 16.82 11.43 25.85
N THR A 6 17.16 10.14 25.78
CA THR A 6 18.57 9.66 25.84
C THR A 6 19.37 9.98 24.59
N HIS A 7 18.71 10.16 23.45
CA HIS A 7 19.30 10.59 22.19
C HIS A 7 18.24 11.22 21.29
N ARG A 8 18.69 11.89 20.24
CA ARG A 8 17.81 12.38 19.17
C ARG A 8 17.72 11.30 18.08
N VAL A 9 16.49 10.91 17.72
CA VAL A 9 16.25 10.12 16.52
C VAL A 9 16.26 11.07 15.32
N PHE A 10 17.11 10.80 14.34
CA PHE A 10 17.21 11.57 13.10
C PHE A 10 17.42 10.61 11.91
N ASN A 11 17.31 11.13 10.69
CA ASN A 11 17.43 10.34 9.46
C ASN A 11 16.39 9.20 9.34
N GLN A 12 15.17 9.42 9.86
CA GLN A 12 14.05 8.52 9.59
C GLN A 12 13.44 8.88 8.26
N VAL A 13 13.31 7.90 7.36
CA VAL A 13 12.50 8.05 6.16
C VAL A 13 11.02 8.10 6.57
N PRO A 14 10.19 8.94 5.92
CA PRO A 14 8.74 8.86 6.10
C PRO A 14 8.21 7.49 5.66
N ASP A 15 7.09 7.08 6.25
CA ASP A 15 6.37 5.89 5.77
C ASP A 15 5.99 6.05 4.30
N LEU A 16 6.11 4.95 3.54
CA LEU A 16 5.67 4.91 2.15
C LEU A 16 4.14 4.77 2.10
N ALA A 17 3.45 5.91 2.17
CA ALA A 17 2.02 6.04 1.99
C ALA A 17 1.68 7.06 0.89
N HIS A 18 0.43 7.07 0.44
CA HIS A 18 -0.04 7.89 -0.68
C HIS A 18 0.73 7.61 -1.98
N PHE A 19 1.13 6.36 -2.15
CA PHE A 19 1.90 5.88 -3.30
C PHE A 19 1.04 5.00 -4.18
N ASN A 20 0.97 5.31 -5.48
CA ASN A 20 0.23 4.50 -6.44
C ASN A 20 1.17 3.45 -7.07
N PRO A 21 1.01 2.15 -6.76
CA PRO A 21 1.88 1.10 -7.28
C PRO A 21 1.76 0.91 -8.79
N PHE A 22 0.62 1.26 -9.40
CA PHE A 22 0.45 1.14 -10.84
C PHE A 22 1.20 2.23 -11.59
N THR A 23 0.99 3.51 -11.23
CA THR A 23 1.62 4.63 -11.96
C THR A 23 3.12 4.74 -11.71
N SER A 24 3.59 4.17 -10.60
CA SER A 24 5.01 4.20 -10.23
C SER A 24 5.83 3.08 -10.87
N ASP A 25 5.18 2.09 -11.47
CA ASP A 25 5.84 1.01 -12.20
C ASP A 25 5.67 1.21 -13.72
N THR A 26 6.68 1.79 -14.36
CA THR A 26 6.69 1.99 -15.82
C THR A 26 6.78 0.68 -16.59
N THR A 27 7.35 -0.36 -15.98
CA THR A 27 7.47 -1.68 -16.61
C THR A 27 6.10 -2.35 -16.69
N LEU A 28 5.33 -2.29 -15.60
CA LEU A 28 3.96 -2.76 -15.55
C LEU A 28 3.06 -2.02 -16.54
N GLN A 29 3.15 -0.68 -16.60
CA GLN A 29 2.37 0.13 -17.54
C GLN A 29 2.72 -0.20 -19.00
N GLY A 30 4.01 -0.30 -19.34
CA GLY A 30 4.43 -0.69 -20.68
C GLY A 30 3.99 -2.11 -21.07
N ALA A 31 3.99 -3.05 -20.12
CA ALA A 31 3.49 -4.40 -20.35
C ALA A 31 1.98 -4.42 -20.60
N LEU A 32 1.20 -3.64 -19.85
CA LEU A 32 -0.24 -3.51 -20.05
C LEU A 32 -0.58 -3.07 -21.48
N ASP A 33 0.10 -2.03 -21.97
CA ASP A 33 -0.13 -1.51 -23.31
C ASP A 33 0.31 -2.52 -24.38
N ARG A 34 1.51 -3.10 -24.24
CA ARG A 34 2.06 -4.08 -25.21
C ARG A 34 1.19 -5.32 -25.37
N LEU A 35 0.52 -5.73 -24.30
CA LEU A 35 -0.33 -6.92 -24.26
C LEU A 35 -1.80 -6.61 -24.55
N GLY A 36 -2.14 -5.38 -24.97
CA GLY A 36 -3.50 -5.00 -25.36
C GLY A 36 -4.45 -4.75 -24.19
N GLY A 37 -3.92 -4.57 -22.98
CA GLY A 37 -4.68 -4.29 -21.77
C GLY A 37 -4.96 -2.80 -21.51
N GLY A 38 -4.49 -1.89 -22.37
CA GLY A 38 -4.53 -0.44 -22.14
C GLY A 38 -5.92 0.13 -21.85
N TRP A 39 -6.99 -0.55 -22.28
CA TRP A 39 -8.37 -0.19 -21.96
C TRP A 39 -8.71 -0.26 -20.46
N HIS A 40 -7.88 -0.91 -19.65
CA HIS A 40 -7.99 -0.93 -18.18
C HIS A 40 -7.12 0.11 -17.46
N ALA A 41 -6.30 0.89 -18.17
CA ALA A 41 -5.30 1.75 -17.53
C ALA A 41 -5.93 2.74 -16.53
N ASP A 42 -7.10 3.30 -16.84
CA ASP A 42 -7.81 4.21 -15.93
C ASP A 42 -8.31 3.51 -14.66
N ALA A 43 -8.85 2.30 -14.80
CA ALA A 43 -9.31 1.51 -13.66
C ALA A 43 -8.13 1.09 -12.77
N LEU A 44 -7.01 0.68 -13.36
CA LEU A 44 -5.79 0.32 -12.64
C LEU A 44 -5.16 1.51 -11.92
N ARG A 45 -5.20 2.70 -12.52
CA ARG A 45 -4.76 3.93 -11.86
C ARG A 45 -5.60 4.25 -10.63
N ALA A 46 -6.93 4.23 -10.76
CA ALA A 46 -7.84 4.48 -9.65
C ALA A 46 -7.68 3.43 -8.53
N PHE A 47 -7.51 2.17 -8.90
CA PHE A 47 -7.27 1.09 -7.93
C PHE A 47 -5.92 1.26 -7.24
N GLY A 48 -4.86 1.59 -7.98
CA GLY A 48 -3.54 1.87 -7.42
C GLY A 48 -3.54 3.03 -6.42
N GLU A 49 -4.26 4.12 -6.70
CA GLU A 49 -4.44 5.22 -5.73
C GLU A 49 -5.05 4.72 -4.42
N MET A 50 -6.11 3.90 -4.52
CA MET A 50 -6.78 3.34 -3.35
C MET A 50 -5.84 2.44 -2.53
N LEU A 51 -5.07 1.57 -3.20
CA LEU A 51 -4.09 0.68 -2.56
C LEU A 51 -3.02 1.46 -1.79
N GLY A 52 -2.63 2.64 -2.28
CA GLY A 52 -1.64 3.51 -1.67
C GLY A 52 -2.08 4.26 -0.42
N THR A 53 -3.39 4.30 -0.13
CA THR A 53 -3.90 5.11 0.98
C THR A 53 -3.48 4.53 2.34
N PRO A 54 -3.21 5.37 3.36
CA PRO A 54 -2.94 4.91 4.71
C PRO A 54 -4.01 3.96 5.27
N ARG A 55 -5.28 4.17 4.87
CA ARG A 55 -6.41 3.33 5.28
C ARG A 55 -6.27 1.90 4.74
N THR A 56 -5.97 1.74 3.45
CA THR A 56 -5.81 0.41 2.86
C THR A 56 -4.57 -0.31 3.40
N LEU A 57 -3.49 0.43 3.67
CA LEU A 57 -2.31 -0.12 4.34
C LEU A 57 -2.62 -0.58 5.78
N ALA A 58 -3.40 0.19 6.54
CA ALA A 58 -3.85 -0.19 7.88
C ALA A 58 -4.70 -1.46 7.86
N TRP A 59 -5.64 -1.58 6.92
CA TRP A 59 -6.43 -2.81 6.75
C TRP A 59 -5.57 -4.03 6.44
N ALA A 60 -4.53 -3.89 5.62
CA ALA A 60 -3.60 -4.97 5.34
C ALA A 60 -2.84 -5.41 6.60
N ALA A 61 -2.44 -4.46 7.45
CA ALA A 61 -1.80 -4.76 8.73
C ALA A 61 -2.77 -5.48 9.69
N GLU A 62 -3.99 -4.96 9.85
CA GLU A 62 -5.03 -5.55 10.70
C GLU A 62 -5.38 -6.98 10.26
N ALA A 63 -5.54 -7.23 8.97
CA ALA A 63 -5.86 -8.56 8.45
C ALA A 63 -4.77 -9.61 8.76
N ASN A 64 -3.50 -9.19 8.84
CA ASN A 64 -2.39 -10.06 9.23
C ASN A 64 -2.25 -10.20 10.75
N GLN A 65 -2.59 -9.15 11.50
CA GLN A 65 -2.58 -9.17 12.95
C GLN A 65 -3.72 -10.02 13.54
N TYR A 66 -4.87 -10.04 12.85
CA TYR A 66 -6.07 -10.77 13.25
C TYR A 66 -6.43 -11.84 12.21
N PRO A 67 -5.70 -12.97 12.18
CA PRO A 67 -5.98 -14.05 11.25
C PRO A 67 -7.37 -14.65 11.52
N PRO A 68 -8.03 -15.24 10.50
CA PRO A 68 -9.33 -15.87 10.68
C PRO A 68 -9.24 -17.08 11.61
N GLU A 69 -10.23 -17.21 12.51
CA GLU A 69 -10.39 -18.36 13.39
C GLU A 69 -11.48 -19.30 12.86
N LEU A 70 -11.18 -20.59 12.81
CA LEU A 70 -12.15 -21.60 12.39
C LEU A 70 -13.08 -21.96 13.55
N HIS A 71 -14.37 -21.63 13.42
CA HIS A 71 -15.42 -22.11 14.32
C HIS A 71 -16.11 -23.34 13.71
N SER A 72 -15.82 -24.52 14.25
CA SER A 72 -16.39 -25.78 13.76
C SER A 72 -17.78 -26.10 14.32
N ARG A 73 -18.24 -25.35 15.32
CA ARG A 73 -19.51 -25.51 16.03
C ARG A 73 -19.99 -24.14 16.53
N SER A 74 -21.31 -24.00 16.68
CA SER A 74 -21.94 -22.83 17.34
C SER A 74 -22.05 -23.04 18.85
#